data_AF-A0A967GNR5-F1
#
_entry.id   AF-A0A967GNR5-F1
#
_cell.length_a   1.000
_cell.length_b   1.000
_cell.length_c   1.000
_cell.angle_alpha   90.00
_cell.angle_beta   90.00
_cell.angle_gamma   90.00
#
_symmetry.space_group_name_H-M   'P 1'
#
loop_
_entity.id
_entity.type
_entity.pdbx_description
1 polymer ?
#
loop_
_entity_poly.entity_id
_entity_poly.type
_entity_poly.pdbx_seq_one_letter_code
_entity_poly.pdbx_strand_id
1 'polypeptide(L)' 'PHTYPAARLEAADTHDAYWNAAMLEMVKTGYMHNYMRMYWGKKIIEWSSTPERAYRTILRL' A
#
# COMPACT_ATOMS: atom_id res chain seq x y z
N PRO A 1 -16.73 0.91 1.80
CA PRO A 1 -15.51 0.77 0.95
C PRO A 1 -14.50 1.87 1.28
N HIS A 2 -13.27 1.52 1.66
CA HIS A 2 -12.21 2.51 1.93
C HIS A 2 -11.45 2.81 0.64
N THR A 3 -11.26 4.08 0.31
CA THR A 3 -10.40 4.52 -0.78
C THR A 3 -9.41 5.53 -0.25
N TYR A 4 -8.12 5.32 -0.52
CA TYR A 4 -7.05 6.17 -0.03
C TYR A 4 -6.36 6.90 -1.20
N PRO A 5 -6.11 8.22 -1.08
CA PRO A 5 -5.22 8.89 -2.00
C PRO A 5 -3.80 8.35 -1.83
N ALA A 6 -3.02 8.39 -2.90
CA ALA A 6 -1.67 7.81 -2.91
C ALA A 6 -0.77 8.38 -1.78
N ALA A 7 -0.91 9.66 -1.44
CA ALA A 7 -0.18 10.29 -0.34
C ALA A 7 -0.49 9.69 1.05
N ARG A 8 -1.73 9.25 1.31
CA ARG A 8 -2.11 8.57 2.56
C ARG A 8 -1.52 7.17 2.63
N LEU A 9 -1.50 6.46 1.51
CA LEU A 9 -0.85 5.16 1.41
C LEU A 9 0.65 5.27 1.66
N GLU A 10 1.31 6.26 1.06
CA GLU A 10 2.75 6.52 1.26
C GLU A 10 3.10 6.87 2.71
N ALA A 11 2.23 7.64 3.37
CA ALA A 11 2.37 7.99 4.78
C ALA A 11 2.00 6.85 5.75
N ALA A 12 1.67 5.65 5.24
CA ALA A 12 1.20 4.52 6.05
C ALA A 12 0.01 4.87 6.96
N ASP A 13 -0.92 5.67 6.43
CA ASP A 13 -2.06 6.21 7.17
C ASP A 13 -3.37 5.59 6.63
N THR A 14 -3.51 4.30 6.91
CA THR A 14 -4.72 3.52 6.64
C THR A 14 -5.32 2.97 7.93
N HIS A 15 -6.51 2.39 7.83
CA HIS A 15 -7.15 1.68 8.95
C HIS A 15 -6.45 0.36 9.29
N ASP A 16 -5.62 -0.19 8.39
CA ASP A 16 -5.00 -1.49 8.56
C ASP A 16 -3.57 -1.34 9.10
N ALA A 17 -3.40 -1.66 10.39
CA ALA A 17 -2.13 -1.53 11.08
C ALA A 17 -1.02 -2.43 10.48
N TYR A 18 -1.36 -3.59 9.92
CA TYR A 18 -0.38 -4.49 9.31
C TYR A 18 0.12 -3.94 7.99
N TRP A 19 -0.78 -3.40 7.18
CA TRP A 19 -0.41 -2.70 5.95
C TRP A 19 0.47 -1.49 6.23
N ASN A 20 0.10 -0.70 7.25
CA ASN A 20 0.89 0.47 7.67
C ASN A 20 2.29 0.05 8.13
N ALA A 21 2.41 -1.02 8.92
CA ALA A 21 3.70 -1.55 9.36
C ALA A 21 4.58 -2.00 8.17
N ALA A 22 4.01 -2.70 7.19
CA ALA A 22 4.73 -3.11 5.99
C ALA A 22 5.20 -1.89 5.17
N MET A 23 4.35 -0.88 4.98
CA MET A 23 4.73 0.35 4.28
C MET A 23 5.84 1.11 5.01
N LEU A 24 5.77 1.22 6.34
CA LEU A 24 6.82 1.83 7.13
C LEU A 24 8.14 1.05 7.07
N GLU A 25 8.11 -0.29 7.02
CA GLU A 25 9.29 -1.13 6.80
C GLU A 25 9.96 -0.76 5.46
N MET A 26 9.17 -0.69 4.38
CA MET A 26 9.67 -0.31 3.05
C MET A 26 10.30 1.09 3.07
N VAL A 27 9.63 2.09 3.65
CA VAL A 27 10.15 3.47 3.70
C VAL A 27 11.45 3.56 4.51
N LYS A 28 11.54 2.84 5.63
CA LYS A 28 12.70 2.93 6.53
C LYS A 28 13.89 2.11 6.08
N THR A 29 13.65 0.97 5.43
CA THR A 29 14.71 -0.02 5.14
C THR A 29 14.96 -0.22 3.65
N GLY A 30 14.07 0.26 2.77
CA GLY A 30 14.07 -0.07 1.34
C GLY A 30 13.69 -1.53 1.07
N TYR A 31 13.24 -2.27 2.09
CA TYR A 31 12.87 -3.66 2.00
C TYR A 31 11.47 -3.88 2.59
N MET A 32 10.74 -4.78 1.96
CA MET A 32 9.49 -5.32 2.47
C MET A 32 9.54 -6.83 2.30
N HIS A 33 9.15 -7.57 3.34
CA HIS A 33 9.15 -9.03 3.28
C HIS A 33 8.25 -9.56 2.14
N ASN A 34 8.69 -10.60 1.41
CA ASN A 34 7.99 -11.06 0.19
C ASN A 34 6.51 -11.39 0.40
N TYR A 35 6.17 -12.03 1.52
CA TYR A 35 4.78 -12.32 1.87
C TYR A 35 3.96 -11.03 2.07
N MET A 36 4.57 -10.02 2.72
CA MET A 36 3.94 -8.72 2.91
C MET A 36 3.76 -7.97 1.59
N ARG A 37 4.69 -8.07 0.63
CA ARG A 37 4.53 -7.45 -0.70
C ARG A 37 3.26 -7.90 -1.42
N MET A 38 2.95 -9.19 -1.38
CA MET A 38 1.74 -9.73 -1.99
C MET A 38 0.47 -9.19 -1.32
N TYR A 39 0.44 -9.22 0.01
CA TYR A 39 -0.68 -8.70 0.79
C TYR A 39 -0.84 -7.17 0.57
N TRP A 40 0.26 -6.43 0.64
CA TRP A 40 0.32 -4.98 0.44
C TRP A 40 -0.25 -4.56 -0.92
N GLY A 41 0.15 -5.24 -2.00
CA GLY A 41 -0.34 -4.95 -3.35
C GLY A 41 -1.82 -5.28 -3.52
N LYS A 42 -2.30 -6.39 -2.95
CA LYS A 42 -3.74 -6.75 -2.98
C LYS A 42 -4.60 -5.72 -2.27
N LYS A 43 -4.12 -5.18 -1.14
CA LYS A 43 -4.83 -4.11 -0.41
C LYS A 43 -4.90 -2.80 -1.19
N ILE A 44 -3.85 -2.43 -1.92
CA ILE A 44 -3.92 -1.26 -2.82
C ILE A 44 -4.97 -1.46 -3.91
N ILE A 45 -5.09 -2.67 -4.47
CA ILE A 45 -6.13 -3.00 -5.45
C ILE A 45 -7.53 -2.88 -4.82
N GLU A 46 -7.72 -3.42 -3.63
CA GLU A 46 -8.98 -3.35 -2.87
C GLU A 46 -9.39 -1.91 -2.53
N TRP A 47 -8.42 -1.03 -2.25
CA TRP A 47 -8.67 0.37 -1.84
C TRP A 47 -8.58 1.38 -2.98
N SER A 48 -8.53 0.90 -4.23
CA SER A 48 -8.52 1.74 -5.42
C SER A 48 -9.87 1.71 -6.10
N SER A 49 -10.28 2.85 -6.65
CA SER A 49 -11.56 2.93 -7.39
C SER A 49 -11.53 2.17 -8.72
N THR A 50 -10.34 1.95 -9.31
CA THR A 50 -10.16 1.15 -10.53
C THR A 50 -8.82 0.39 -10.49
N PRO A 51 -8.69 -0.72 -11.24
CA PRO A 51 -7.43 -1.47 -11.37
C PRO A 51 -6.26 -0.63 -11.90
N GLU A 52 -6.50 0.29 -12.83
CA GLU A 52 -5.46 1.14 -13.42
C GLU A 52 -4.91 2.13 -12.39
N ARG A 53 -5.76 2.65 -11.51
CA ARG A 53 -5.32 3.50 -10.39
C ARG A 53 -4.53 2.71 -9.37
N ALA A 54 -4.93 1.47 -9.08
CA ALA A 54 -4.17 0.58 -8.21
C ALA A 54 -2.78 0.33 -8.77
N TYR A 55 -2.70 -0.02 -10.05
CA TYR A 55 -1.43 -0.29 -10.73
C TYR A 55 -0.49 0.92 -10.71
N ARG A 56 -1.00 2.11 -11.04
CA ARG A 56 -0.21 3.36 -10.96
C ARG A 56 0.26 3.67 -9.54
N THR A 57 -0.57 3.35 -8.55
CA THR A 57 -0.21 3.54 -7.13
C THR A 57 0.91 2.58 -6.72
N ILE A 58 0.80 1.30 -7.10
CA ILE A 58 1.82 0.27 -6.83
C ILE A 58 3.16 0.60 -7.49
N LEU A 59 3.17 1.16 -8.71
CA LEU A 59 4.41 1.56 -9.38
C LEU A 59 5.08 2.78 -8.74
N ARG A 60 4.32 3.61 -8.02
CA ARG A 60 4.79 4.86 -7.42
C ARG A 60 5.39 4.64 -6.03
N LEU A 61 4.83 3.71 -5.27
CA LEU A 61 5.22 3.39 -3.89
C LEU A 61 6.34 2.33 -3.87
#